data_AF-A0A1J3DTF4-F1
#
_entry.id   AF-A0A1J3DTF4-F1
#
_cell.length_a   1.000
_cell.length_b   1.000
_cell.length_c   1.000
_cell.angle_alpha   90.00
_cell.angle_beta   90.00
_cell.angle_gamma   90.00
#
_symmetry.space_group_name_H-M   'P 1'
#
loop_
_entity.id
_entity.type
_entity.pdbx_description
1 polymer ?
#
loop_
_entity_poly.entity_id
_entity_poly.type
_entity_poly.pdbx_seq_one_letter_code
_entity_poly.pdbx_strand_id
1 'polypeptide(L)'
;ACFFNGDEVDTIKLMLADSEMNVNIGLETLIDKSLIHVLPLHEKNIVEMHSLVEEMGKEIVRDQSDEPGEREFVIDSKDVCEVLEDNTG
;
A
#
# COMPACT_ATOMS: atom_id res chain seq x y z
N ALA A 1 1.45 -0.69 -3.14
CA ALA A 1 2.74 -0.50 -2.44
C ALA A 1 2.54 0.40 -1.22
N CYS A 2 2.11 1.64 -1.44
CA CYS A 2 1.83 2.70 -0.46
C CYS A 2 0.98 2.38 0.79
N PHE A 3 0.40 1.18 0.92
CA PHE A 3 -0.39 0.76 2.09
C PHE A 3 0.21 -0.39 2.87
N PHE A 4 1.12 -1.14 2.25
CA PHE A 4 1.64 -2.39 2.81
C PHE A 4 2.82 -2.15 3.76
N ASN A 5 3.12 -0.89 4.08
CA ASN A 5 4.17 -0.56 5.04
C ASN A 5 3.72 -1.00 6.44
N GLY A 6 4.50 -1.85 7.08
CA GLY A 6 4.17 -2.47 8.37
C GLY A 6 3.35 -3.75 8.26
N ASP A 7 2.96 -4.18 7.05
CA ASP A 7 2.21 -5.42 6.86
C ASP A 7 3.11 -6.66 6.81
N GLU A 8 2.55 -7.79 7.23
CA GLU A 8 3.22 -9.08 7.14
C GLU A 8 3.27 -9.59 5.70
N VAL A 9 4.42 -10.10 5.28
CA VAL A 9 4.65 -10.62 3.92
C VAL A 9 3.61 -11.68 3.53
N ASP A 10 3.26 -12.58 4.44
CA ASP A 10 2.30 -13.65 4.15
C ASP A 10 0.86 -13.12 4.03
N THR A 11 0.52 -12.06 4.77
CA THR A 11 -0.77 -11.35 4.62
C THR A 11 -0.87 -10.71 3.24
N ILE A 12 0.18 -10.04 2.77
CA ILE A 12 0.22 -9.42 1.44
C ILE A 12 0.06 -10.49 0.35
N LYS A 13 0.76 -11.62 0.48
CA LYS A 13 0.62 -12.75 -0.46
C LYS A 13 -0.78 -13.33 -0.48
N LEU A 14 -1.42 -13.44 0.69
CA LEU A 14 -2.78 -13.94 0.80
C LEU A 14 -3.79 -12.97 0.15
N MET A 15 -3.67 -11.68 0.41
CA MET A 15 -4.55 -10.66 -0.18
C MET A 15 -4.45 -10.60 -1.70
N LEU A 16 -3.27 -10.88 -2.25
CA LEU A 16 -2.99 -10.84 -3.68
C LEU A 16 -2.98 -12.25 -4.33
N ALA A 17 -3.44 -13.28 -3.62
CA ALA A 17 -3.37 -14.66 -4.08
C ALA A 17 -4.18 -14.90 -5.37
N ASP A 18 -5.30 -14.21 -5.52
CA ASP A 18 -6.19 -14.30 -6.69
C ASP A 18 -5.88 -13.24 -7.77
N SER A 19 -4.81 -12.45 -7.58
CA SER A 19 -4.38 -11.49 -8.59
C SER A 19 -3.68 -12.19 -9.76
N GLU A 20 -3.68 -11.56 -10.94
CA GLU A 20 -2.90 -12.03 -12.09
C GLU A 20 -1.38 -11.77 -11.92
N MET A 21 -0.94 -11.31 -10.75
CA MET A 21 0.44 -10.96 -10.47
C MET A 21 1.19 -12.12 -9.82
N ASN A 22 2.45 -12.32 -10.20
CA ASN A 22 3.35 -13.15 -9.40
C ASN A 22 3.88 -12.33 -8.22
N VAL A 23 3.17 -12.39 -7.10
CA VAL A 23 3.45 -11.59 -5.90
C VAL A 23 4.85 -11.86 -5.34
N ASN A 24 5.33 -13.10 -5.39
CA ASN A 24 6.67 -13.44 -4.91
C ASN A 24 7.75 -12.73 -5.74
N ILE A 25 7.65 -12.79 -7.08
CA ILE A 25 8.57 -12.09 -7.99
C ILE A 25 8.48 -10.57 -7.80
N GLY A 26 7.26 -10.05 -7.61
CA GLY A 26 7.03 -8.64 -7.32
C GLY A 26 7.75 -8.18 -6.08
N LEU A 27 7.59 -8.89 -4.96
CA LEU A 27 8.26 -8.58 -3.69
C LEU A 27 9.79 -8.69 -3.81
N GLU A 28 10.31 -9.75 -4.43
CA GLU A 28 11.75 -9.93 -4.67
C GLU A 28 12.33 -8.76 -5.47
N THR A 29 11.65 -8.35 -6.55
CA THR A 29 12.07 -7.20 -7.38
C THR A 29 12.09 -5.89 -6.59
N LEU A 30 11.12 -5.68 -5.69
CA LEU A 30 11.08 -4.49 -4.85
C LEU A 30 12.21 -4.47 -3.82
N ILE A 31 12.57 -5.63 -3.26
CA ILE A 31 13.71 -5.80 -2.34
C ILE A 31 15.03 -5.53 -3.08
N ASP A 32 15.22 -6.14 -4.25
CA ASP A 32 16.43 -5.98 -5.07
C ASP A 32 16.69 -4.52 -5.47
N LYS A 33 15.61 -3.75 -5.66
CA LYS A 33 15.67 -2.32 -5.96
C LYS A 33 15.73 -1.43 -4.72
N SER A 34 15.80 -2.02 -3.52
CA SER A 34 15.78 -1.31 -2.23
C SER A 34 14.58 -0.37 -2.06
N LEU A 35 13.45 -0.71 -2.69
CA LEU A 35 12.19 0.03 -2.57
C LEU A 35 11.40 -0.43 -1.33
N ILE A 36 11.63 -1.68 -0.91
CA ILE A 36 11.14 -2.22 0.35
C ILE A 36 12.26 -3.03 1.04
N HIS A 37 12.15 -3.19 2.35
CA HIS A 37 12.89 -4.14 3.15
C HIS A 37 11.94 -5.12 3.82
N VAL A 38 12.47 -6.27 4.20
CA VAL A 38 11.75 -7.24 5.04
C VAL A 38 12.46 -7.31 6.38
N LEU A 39 11.77 -6.89 7.43
CA LEU A 39 12.27 -6.85 8.79
C LEU A 39 11.71 -8.05 9.58
N PRO A 40 12.58 -8.89 10.16
CA PRO A 40 12.14 -9.93 11.09
C PRO A 40 11.63 -9.31 12.39
N LEU A 41 10.37 -9.55 12.73
CA LEU A 41 9.75 -9.10 13.99
C LEU A 41 9.07 -10.30 14.67
N HIS A 42 9.66 -10.79 15.75
CA HIS A 42 9.26 -12.04 16.40
C HIS A 42 9.20 -13.22 15.41
N GLU A 43 8.02 -13.81 15.23
CA GLU A 43 7.78 -14.94 14.33
C GLU A 43 7.29 -14.50 12.94
N LYS A 44 7.35 -13.19 12.64
CA LYS A 44 6.77 -12.58 11.43
C LYS A 44 7.83 -11.86 10.61
N ASN A 45 7.56 -11.76 9.31
CA ASN A 45 8.34 -10.95 8.36
C ASN A 45 7.49 -9.75 7.95
N ILE A 46 7.93 -8.56 8.34
CA ILE A 46 7.20 -7.31 8.11
C ILE A 46 7.84 -6.55 6.95
N VAL A 47 7.02 -6.02 6.04
CA VAL A 47 7.47 -5.12 4.98
C VAL A 47 7.69 -3.73 5.56
N GLU A 48 8.88 -3.19 5.34
CA GLU A 48 9.18 -1.78 5.53
C GLU A 48 9.32 -1.14 4.16
N MET A 49 8.49 -0.14 3.84
CA MET A 49 8.57 0.58 2.58
C MET A 49 9.51 1.78 2.68
N HIS A 50 10.29 2.02 1.64
CA HIS A 50 11.04 3.27 1.56
C HIS A 50 10.06 4.44 1.49
N SER A 51 10.25 5.46 2.34
CA SER A 51 9.31 6.59 2.48
C SER A 51 8.96 7.26 1.16
N LEU A 52 9.94 7.49 0.27
CA LEU A 52 9.70 8.05 -1.06
C LEU A 52 8.77 7.18 -1.94
N VAL A 53 8.82 5.86 -1.81
CA VAL A 53 7.96 4.94 -2.57
C VAL A 53 6.55 4.95 -2.02
N GLU A 54 6.44 5.02 -0.69
CA GLU A 54 5.16 5.17 0.00
C GLU A 54 4.48 6.48 -0.41
N GLU A 55 5.19 7.61 -0.32
CA GLU A 55 4.65 8.92 -0.69
C GLU A 55 4.33 9.02 -2.19
N MET A 56 5.19 8.49 -3.06
CA MET A 56 4.91 8.45 -4.50
C MET A 56 3.62 7.66 -4.79
N GLY A 57 3.43 6.52 -4.13
CA GLY A 57 2.21 5.72 -4.31
C GLY A 57 0.95 6.40 -3.77
N LYS A 58 1.04 7.16 -2.68
CA LYS A 58 -0.07 7.97 -2.16
C LYS A 58 -0.42 9.09 -3.15
N GLU A 59 0.59 9.78 -3.67
CA GLU A 59 0.40 10.90 -4.59
C GLU A 59 -0.25 10.47 -5.91
N ILE A 60 0.15 9.32 -6.47
CA ILE A 60 -0.49 8.75 -7.67
C ILE A 60 -2.01 8.62 -7.51
N VAL A 61 -2.49 8.40 -6.28
CA VAL A 61 -3.92 8.22 -6.01
C VAL A 61 -4.61 9.53 -5.71
N ARG A 62 -3.93 10.45 -5.02
CA ARG A 62 -4.40 11.84 -4.88
C ARG A 62 -4.56 12.52 -6.25
N ASP A 63 -3.68 12.21 -7.19
CA ASP A 63 -3.74 12.72 -8.58
C ASP A 63 -4.90 12.15 -9.41
N GLN A 64 -5.62 11.12 -8.93
CA GLN A 64 -6.75 10.54 -9.66
C GLN A 64 -7.98 11.48 -9.68
N SER A 65 -8.23 12.20 -8.58
CA SER A 65 -9.30 13.19 -8.46
C SER A 65 -9.03 14.13 -7.29
N ASP A 66 -9.42 15.39 -7.44
CA ASP A 66 -9.46 16.36 -6.35
C ASP A 66 -10.46 15.92 -5.27
N GLU A 67 -11.54 15.24 -5.66
CA GLU A 67 -12.57 14.72 -4.75
C GLU A 67 -12.12 13.36 -4.15
N PRO A 68 -11.91 13.26 -2.82
CA PRO A 68 -11.37 12.04 -2.22
C PRO A 68 -12.22 10.78 -2.45
N GLY A 69 -13.54 10.92 -2.50
CA GLY A 69 -14.48 9.80 -2.72
C GLY A 69 -14.44 9.21 -4.13
N GLU A 70 -13.89 9.94 -5.11
CA GLU A 70 -13.75 9.47 -6.49
C GLU A 70 -12.41 8.74 -6.75
N ARG A 71 -11.52 8.72 -5.77
CA ARG A 71 -10.23 8.01 -5.86
C ARG A 71 -10.45 6.51 -5.66
N GLU A 72 -9.58 5.70 -6.27
CA GLU A 72 -9.63 4.23 -6.14
C GLU A 72 -9.59 3.75 -4.68
N PHE A 73 -8.94 4.53 -3.82
CA PHE A 73 -8.90 4.32 -2.38
C PHE A 73 -8.49 5.61 -1.65
N VAL A 74 -8.81 5.67 -0.36
CA VAL A 74 -8.52 6.81 0.51
C VAL A 74 -7.63 6.35 1.66
N ILE A 75 -6.48 7.03 1.82
CA ILE A 75 -5.45 6.65 2.81
C ILE A 75 -5.43 7.63 3.98
N ASP A 76 -5.50 8.93 3.69
CA ASP A 76 -5.39 9.98 4.70
C ASP A 76 -6.62 10.01 5.60
N SER A 77 -6.41 10.01 6.92
CA SER A 77 -7.51 9.95 7.89
C SER A 77 -8.48 11.12 7.77
N LYS A 78 -8.00 12.29 7.35
CA LYS A 78 -8.84 13.46 7.08
C LYS A 78 -9.78 13.20 5.92
N ASP A 79 -9.25 12.70 4.81
CA ASP A 79 -10.01 12.40 3.60
C ASP A 79 -11.00 11.25 3.87
N VAL A 80 -10.63 10.28 4.70
CA VAL A 80 -11.55 9.22 5.15
C VAL A 80 -12.74 9.81 5.92
N CYS A 81 -12.49 10.75 6.84
CA CYS A 81 -13.59 11.42 7.56
C CYS A 81 -14.49 12.20 6.60
N GLU A 82 -13.92 12.95 5.66
CA GLU A 82 -14.66 13.72 4.65
C GLU A 82 -15.59 12.81 3.82
N VAL A 83 -15.05 11.71 3.29
CA VAL A 83 -15.83 10.75 2.50
C VAL A 83 -16.98 10.13 3.30
N LEU A 84 -16.73 9.80 4.58
CA LEU A 84 -17.75 9.20 5.45
C LEU A 84 -18.81 10.21 5.90
N GLU A 85 -18.43 11.46 6.17
CA GLU A 85 -19.35 12.53 6.56
C GLU A 85 -20.26 12.93 5.40
N ASP A 86 -19.69 13.12 4.21
CA ASP A 86 -20.41 13.61 3.03
C ASP A 86 -21.02 12.48 2.17
N ASN A 87 -20.72 11.22 2.49
CA ASN A 87 -21.18 10.02 1.76
C ASN A 87 -20.85 10.08 0.26
N THR A 88 -19.60 10.46 -0.06
CA THR A 88 -19.11 10.68 -1.44
C THR A 88 -18.39 9.48 -2.05
N GLY A 89 -18.21 8.40 -1.28
CA GLY A 89 -17.53 7.17 -1.70
C GLY A 89 -18.45 6.09 -2.28
#